data_AF-K4KP19-F1
#
_entry.id   AF-K4KP19-F1
#
_cell.length_a   1.000
_cell.length_b   1.000
_cell.length_c   1.000
_cell.angle_alpha   90.00
_cell.angle_beta   90.00
_cell.angle_gamma   90.00
#
_symmetry.space_group_name_H-M   'P 1'
#
loop_
_entity.id
_entity.type
_entity.pdbx_description
1 polymer ?
#
loop_
_entity_poly.entity_id
_entity_poly.type
_entity_poly.pdbx_seq_one_letter_code
_entity_poly.pdbx_strand_id
1 'polypeptide(L)'
;MGIALDEITMLESILNERFSKERLKFKMSVHFVKDRMNHPRNIPNISITELHSIFNRLTTVYLSKLIKLKHQDTFNVRCTKTDINIPCAVELTRDPSGFDNREIIAITIMRKRDFKSKDPVEFLV
;
A
#
# COMPACT_ATOMS: atom_id res chain seq x y z
N MET A 1 -12.71 7.26 -15.36
CA MET A 1 -13.52 6.40 -14.46
C MET A 1 -12.75 6.27 -13.15
N GLY A 2 -13.43 6.31 -12.00
CA GLY A 2 -12.80 6.05 -10.71
C GLY A 2 -12.70 4.54 -10.44
N ILE A 3 -11.97 4.16 -9.41
CA ILE A 3 -11.86 2.78 -8.95
C ILE A 3 -13.12 2.39 -8.18
N ALA A 4 -13.68 1.22 -8.44
CA ALA A 4 -14.81 0.68 -7.70
C ALA A 4 -14.37 -0.05 -6.43
N LEU A 5 -15.29 -0.20 -5.46
CA LEU A 5 -14.97 -0.77 -4.15
C LEU A 5 -14.61 -2.26 -4.23
N ASP A 6 -15.29 -2.99 -5.10
CA ASP A 6 -15.05 -4.39 -5.41
C ASP A 6 -13.66 -4.61 -6.03
N GLU A 7 -13.23 -3.72 -6.94
CA GLU A 7 -11.88 -3.76 -7.53
C GLU A 7 -10.78 -3.64 -6.46
N ILE A 8 -10.93 -2.72 -5.50
CA ILE A 8 -9.97 -2.59 -4.38
C ILE A 8 -10.02 -3.81 -3.46
N THR A 9 -11.20 -4.31 -3.15
CA THR A 9 -11.38 -5.48 -2.28
C THR A 9 -10.74 -6.72 -2.91
N MET A 10 -10.86 -6.85 -4.23
CA MET A 10 -10.22 -7.91 -5.00
C MET A 10 -8.70 -7.76 -5.01
N LEU A 11 -8.16 -6.55 -5.21
CA LEU A 11 -6.72 -6.28 -5.13
C LEU A 11 -6.16 -6.68 -3.75
N GLU A 12 -6.82 -6.27 -2.66
CA GLU A 12 -6.41 -6.62 -1.30
C GLU A 12 -6.41 -8.14 -1.09
N SER A 13 -7.48 -8.83 -1.53
CA SER A 13 -7.60 -10.28 -1.40
C SER A 13 -6.49 -11.02 -2.17
N ILE A 14 -6.20 -10.61 -3.41
CA ILE A 14 -5.14 -11.20 -4.24
C ILE A 14 -3.77 -11.04 -3.58
N LEU A 15 -3.47 -9.85 -3.04
CA LEU A 15 -2.20 -9.60 -2.34
C LEU A 15 -2.10 -10.49 -1.09
N ASN A 16 -3.17 -10.56 -0.29
CA ASN A 16 -3.18 -11.30 0.97
C ASN A 16 -3.09 -12.81 0.77
N GLU A 17 -3.72 -13.34 -0.28
CA GLU A 17 -3.57 -14.75 -0.66
C GLU A 17 -2.12 -15.05 -1.07
N ARG A 18 -1.55 -14.19 -1.92
CA ARG A 18 -0.19 -14.35 -2.46
C ARG A 18 0.89 -14.36 -1.37
N PHE A 19 0.74 -13.55 -0.32
CA PHE A 19 1.76 -13.38 0.74
C PHE A 19 1.39 -14.03 2.08
N SER A 20 0.42 -14.95 2.06
CA SER A 20 -0.03 -15.68 3.24
C SER A 20 1.09 -16.50 3.91
N LYS A 21 1.99 -17.09 3.12
CA LYS A 21 3.14 -17.87 3.63
C LYS A 21 4.17 -17.01 4.36
N GLU A 22 4.35 -15.77 3.93
CA GLU A 22 5.22 -14.77 4.52
C GLU A 22 4.58 -14.08 5.74
N ARG A 23 3.34 -14.46 6.10
CA ARG A 23 2.55 -13.83 7.17
C ARG A 23 2.44 -12.31 6.98
N LEU A 24 2.36 -11.89 5.72
CA LEU A 24 2.28 -10.50 5.30
C LEU A 24 0.91 -10.24 4.68
N LYS A 25 0.23 -9.22 5.17
CA LYS A 25 -1.05 -8.75 4.65
C LYS A 25 -0.96 -7.27 4.30
N PHE A 26 -1.74 -6.88 3.32
CA PHE A 26 -2.02 -5.51 2.95
C PHE A 26 -3.45 -5.19 3.35
N LYS A 27 -3.66 -3.96 3.80
CA LYS A 27 -4.96 -3.43 4.16
C LYS A 27 -5.09 -2.00 3.70
N MET A 28 -6.13 -1.72 2.94
CA MET A 28 -6.47 -0.37 2.54
C MET A 28 -7.33 0.27 3.63
N SER A 29 -6.90 1.39 4.19
CA SER A 29 -7.66 2.06 5.24
C SER A 29 -8.99 2.63 4.70
N VAL A 30 -9.93 2.92 5.59
CA VAL A 30 -11.16 3.64 5.21
C VAL A 30 -10.84 4.98 4.53
N HIS A 31 -9.81 5.68 5.00
CA HIS A 31 -9.38 6.94 4.40
C HIS A 31 -8.84 6.76 2.98
N PHE A 32 -8.07 5.69 2.73
CA PHE A 32 -7.61 5.34 1.39
C PHE A 32 -8.81 5.12 0.46
N VAL A 33 -9.72 4.23 0.86
CA VAL A 33 -10.79 3.70 0.01
C VAL A 33 -11.92 4.71 -0.20
N LYS A 34 -12.43 5.32 0.87
CA LYS A 34 -13.60 6.20 0.76
C LYS A 34 -13.24 7.62 0.37
N ASP A 35 -12.14 8.15 0.90
CA ASP A 35 -11.87 9.58 0.81
C ASP A 35 -10.88 9.94 -0.29
N ARG A 36 -9.93 9.04 -0.63
CA ARG A 36 -8.70 9.43 -1.35
C ARG A 36 -8.49 8.80 -2.71
N MET A 37 -8.84 7.53 -2.92
CA MET A 37 -8.56 6.86 -4.20
C MET A 37 -9.22 7.56 -5.40
N ASN A 38 -10.45 8.05 -5.23
CA ASN A 38 -11.23 8.74 -6.26
C ASN A 38 -11.33 10.26 -6.06
N HIS A 39 -10.51 10.83 -5.18
CA HIS A 39 -10.60 12.26 -4.87
C HIS A 39 -10.29 13.11 -6.12
N PRO A 40 -11.04 14.21 -6.38
CA PRO A 40 -10.83 15.10 -7.54
C PRO A 40 -9.45 15.76 -7.64
N ARG A 41 -8.61 15.64 -6.61
CA ARG A 41 -7.24 16.18 -6.61
C ARG A 41 -6.27 15.29 -7.39
N ASN A 42 -6.66 14.06 -7.65
CA ASN A 42 -5.89 13.13 -8.45
C ASN A 42 -6.11 13.48 -9.91
N ILE A 43 -5.15 14.18 -10.52
CA ILE A 43 -5.23 14.63 -11.92
C ILE A 43 -4.01 14.10 -12.69
N PRO A 44 -4.18 13.14 -13.62
CA PRO A 44 -5.43 12.42 -13.92
C PRO A 44 -5.92 11.53 -12.77
N ASN A 45 -7.15 11.01 -12.85
CA ASN A 45 -7.66 10.06 -11.86
C ASN A 45 -6.70 8.86 -11.71
N ILE A 46 -6.66 8.27 -10.52
CA ILE A 46 -5.89 7.04 -10.29
C ILE A 46 -6.72 5.87 -10.82
N SER A 47 -6.07 4.99 -11.59
CA SER A 47 -6.68 3.78 -12.12
C SER A 47 -6.35 2.56 -11.26
N ILE A 48 -7.21 1.53 -11.33
CA ILE A 48 -6.95 0.25 -10.66
C ILE A 48 -5.68 -0.43 -11.22
N THR A 49 -5.41 -0.27 -12.51
CA THR A 49 -4.22 -0.82 -13.17
C THR A 49 -2.92 -0.20 -12.62
N GLU A 50 -2.92 1.11 -12.34
CA GLU A 50 -1.78 1.75 -11.65
C GLU A 50 -1.57 1.17 -10.26
N LEU A 51 -2.64 0.91 -9.50
CA LEU A 51 -2.52 0.28 -8.18
C LEU A 51 -1.94 -1.14 -8.27
N HIS A 52 -2.46 -1.97 -9.17
CA HIS A 52 -1.88 -3.30 -9.42
C HIS A 52 -0.39 -3.21 -9.75
N SER A 53 -0.01 -2.28 -10.64
CA SER A 53 1.40 -2.10 -11.03
C SER A 53 2.27 -1.69 -9.84
N ILE A 54 1.80 -0.73 -9.02
CA ILE A 54 2.50 -0.24 -7.83
C ILE A 54 2.71 -1.37 -6.82
N PHE A 55 1.66 -2.09 -6.43
CA PHE A 55 1.79 -3.15 -5.42
C PHE A 55 2.57 -4.36 -5.95
N ASN A 56 2.41 -4.72 -7.22
CA ASN A 56 3.21 -5.78 -7.85
C ASN A 56 4.69 -5.43 -7.85
N ARG A 57 5.06 -4.19 -8.20
CA ARG A 57 6.45 -3.76 -8.21
C ARG A 57 7.02 -3.60 -6.80
N LEU A 58 6.24 -3.03 -5.88
CA LEU A 58 6.59 -2.92 -4.46
C LEU A 58 6.96 -4.29 -3.89
N THR A 59 6.07 -5.28 -4.08
CA THR A 59 6.28 -6.62 -3.54
C THR A 59 7.38 -7.36 -4.28
N THR A 60 7.48 -7.25 -5.61
CA THR A 60 8.56 -7.92 -6.36
C THR A 60 9.94 -7.40 -5.99
N VAL A 61 10.10 -6.08 -5.82
CA VAL A 61 11.41 -5.46 -5.59
C VAL A 61 11.77 -5.41 -4.10
N TYR A 62 10.78 -5.22 -3.22
CA TYR A 62 11.02 -4.87 -1.82
C TYR A 62 10.47 -5.88 -0.81
N LEU A 63 9.96 -7.06 -1.21
CA LEU A 63 9.43 -8.05 -0.26
C LEU A 63 10.36 -8.32 0.92
N SER A 64 11.65 -8.53 0.65
CA SER A 64 12.66 -8.81 1.69
C SER A 64 12.85 -7.67 2.69
N LYS A 65 12.56 -6.42 2.28
CA LYS A 65 12.55 -5.25 3.17
C LYS A 65 11.23 -5.14 3.93
N LEU A 66 10.10 -5.35 3.24
CA LEU A 66 8.76 -5.28 3.84
C LEU A 66 8.59 -6.24 5.01
N ILE A 67 9.08 -7.48 4.89
CA ILE A 67 8.98 -8.48 5.97
C ILE A 67 9.86 -8.14 7.19
N LYS A 68 10.86 -7.27 7.01
CA LYS A 68 11.82 -6.84 8.06
C LYS A 68 11.41 -5.54 8.77
N LEU A 69 10.37 -4.85 8.29
CA LEU A 69 9.85 -3.67 8.97
C LEU A 69 9.40 -4.02 10.39
N LYS A 70 9.39 -3.05 11.30
CA LYS A 70 8.99 -3.25 12.69
C LYS A 70 7.59 -2.71 12.93
N HIS A 71 7.01 -3.06 14.07
CA HIS A 71 5.76 -2.45 14.50
C HIS A 71 5.92 -0.93 14.56
N GLN A 72 4.92 -0.19 14.06
CA GLN A 72 4.89 1.28 13.98
C GLN A 72 5.89 1.91 13.00
N ASP A 73 6.62 1.12 12.21
CA ASP A 73 7.38 1.69 11.09
C ASP A 73 6.41 2.35 10.09
N THR A 74 6.78 3.53 9.61
CA THR A 74 6.06 4.24 8.55
C THR A 74 6.95 4.42 7.33
N PHE A 75 6.34 4.41 6.15
CA PHE A 75 7.04 4.56 4.88
C PHE A 75 6.10 5.07 3.79
N ASN A 76 6.66 5.69 2.76
CA ASN A 76 5.91 6.05 1.56
C ASN A 76 6.23 5.11 0.41
N VAL A 77 5.21 4.61 -0.30
CA VAL A 77 5.39 3.98 -1.61
C VAL A 77 5.18 5.04 -2.67
N ARG A 78 6.22 5.32 -3.46
CA ARG A 78 6.19 6.36 -4.50
C ARG A 78 6.36 5.75 -5.87
N CYS A 79 5.31 5.85 -6.69
CA CYS A 79 5.41 5.60 -8.11
C CYS A 79 6.08 6.78 -8.81
N THR A 80 7.33 6.59 -9.22
CA THR A 80 8.15 7.62 -9.88
C THR A 80 7.65 7.98 -11.28
N LYS A 81 6.89 7.08 -11.92
CA LYS A 81 6.35 7.29 -13.28
C LYS A 81 5.06 8.11 -13.28
N THR A 82 4.20 7.90 -12.29
CA THR A 82 2.83 8.42 -12.30
C THR A 82 2.56 9.42 -11.19
N ASP A 83 3.59 9.75 -10.40
CA ASP A 83 3.53 10.68 -9.26
C ASP A 83 2.54 10.25 -8.17
N ILE A 84 2.20 8.96 -8.10
CA ILE A 84 1.30 8.40 -7.07
C ILE A 84 2.12 8.09 -5.82
N ASN A 85 1.61 8.54 -4.67
CA ASN A 85 2.21 8.33 -3.36
C ASN A 85 1.19 7.63 -2.45
N ILE A 86 1.66 6.61 -1.73
CA ILE A 86 0.87 5.81 -0.79
C ILE A 86 1.66 5.73 0.53
N PRO A 87 1.43 6.67 1.46
CA PRO A 87 1.89 6.55 2.83
C PRO A 87 1.29 5.33 3.52
N CYS A 88 2.15 4.57 4.20
CA CYS A 88 1.83 3.31 4.84
C CYS A 88 2.37 3.27 6.27
N ALA A 89 1.75 2.44 7.10
CA ALA A 89 2.25 2.04 8.41
C ALA A 89 2.26 0.52 8.56
N VAL A 90 3.02 0.03 9.54
CA VAL A 90 3.14 -1.39 9.83
C VAL A 90 2.55 -1.72 11.19
N GLU A 91 1.59 -2.62 11.20
CA GLU A 91 1.11 -3.26 12.43
C GLU A 91 1.62 -4.70 12.52
N LEU A 92 1.94 -5.11 13.75
CA LEU A 92 2.33 -6.47 14.06
C LEU A 92 1.35 -7.02 15.08
N THR A 93 0.78 -8.18 14.79
CA THR A 93 -0.08 -8.91 15.72
C THR A 93 0.50 -10.28 15.96
N ARG A 94 0.47 -10.75 17.20
CA ARG A 94 0.96 -12.09 17.53
C ARG A 94 -0.18 -13.09 17.44
N ASP A 95 0.03 -14.19 16.73
CA ASP A 95 -0.92 -15.31 16.74
C ASP A 95 -0.78 -16.14 18.03
N PRO A 96 -1.75 -17.05 18.31
CA PRO A 96 -1.68 -17.95 19.46
C PRO A 96 -0.45 -18.86 19.48
N SER A 97 0.20 -19.07 18.32
CA SER A 97 1.42 -19.87 18.19
C SER A 97 2.69 -19.06 18.47
N GLY A 98 2.57 -17.78 18.79
CA GLY A 98 3.68 -16.89 19.13
C GLY A 98 4.38 -16.24 17.94
N PHE A 99 3.88 -16.45 16.72
CA PHE A 99 4.44 -15.85 15.51
C PHE A 99 3.78 -14.50 15.20
N ASP A 100 4.60 -13.54 14.76
CA ASP A 100 4.11 -12.24 14.36
C ASP A 100 3.50 -12.30 12.94
N ASN A 101 2.31 -11.71 12.78
CA ASN A 101 1.65 -11.42 11.52
C ASN A 101 1.81 -9.94 11.22
N ARG A 102 2.24 -9.64 10.01
CA ARG A 102 2.52 -8.28 9.57
C ARG A 102 1.40 -7.75 8.70
N GLU A 103 0.85 -6.61 9.08
CA GLU A 103 -0.14 -5.88 8.29
C GLU A 103 0.48 -4.56 7.82
N ILE A 104 0.60 -4.39 6.50
CA ILE A 104 0.91 -3.12 5.86
C ILE A 104 -0.40 -2.39 5.62
N ILE A 105 -0.59 -1.29 6.33
CA ILE A 105 -1.78 -0.46 6.23
C ILE A 105 -1.47 0.68 5.27
N ALA A 106 -2.08 0.67 4.09
CA ALA A 106 -2.07 1.81 3.18
C ALA A 106 -3.04 2.87 3.71
N ILE A 107 -2.48 3.93 4.30
CA ILE A 107 -3.25 4.92 5.05
C ILE A 107 -4.02 5.83 4.09
N THR A 108 -3.35 6.27 3.03
CA THR A 108 -3.89 7.27 2.10
C THR A 108 -3.28 7.07 0.71
N ILE A 109 -3.80 7.79 -0.28
CA ILE A 109 -3.26 7.78 -1.64
C ILE A 109 -3.41 9.13 -2.33
N MET A 110 -2.39 9.54 -3.07
CA MET A 110 -2.44 10.78 -3.83
C MET A 110 -1.57 10.80 -5.06
N ARG A 111 -2.10 11.34 -6.16
CA ARG A 111 -1.27 11.78 -7.29
C ARG A 111 -0.77 13.20 -7.02
N LYS A 112 0.55 13.34 -6.79
CA LYS A 112 1.21 14.64 -6.55
C LYS A 112 2.71 14.53 -6.88
N ARG A 113 3.14 15.28 -7.90
CA ARG A 113 4.53 15.30 -8.39
C ARG A 113 5.53 15.75 -7.35
N ASP A 114 5.26 16.89 -6.73
CA ASP A 114 6.15 17.49 -5.72
C ASP A 114 5.78 17.02 -4.30
N PHE A 115 5.40 15.75 -4.17
CA PHE A 115 5.15 15.16 -2.85
C PHE A 115 6.47 15.07 -2.08
N LYS A 116 6.47 15.62 -0.86
CA LYS A 116 7.56 15.49 0.09
C LYS A 116 7.11 14.54 1.19
N SER A 117 7.64 13.33 1.16
CA SER A 117 7.41 12.36 2.22
C SER A 117 7.93 12.90 3.54
N LYS A 118 7.18 12.65 4.62
CA LYS A 118 7.67 12.85 6.00
C LYS A 118 8.21 11.56 6.60
N ASP A 119 8.01 10.44 5.90
CA ASP A 119 8.43 9.13 6.36
C ASP A 119 9.94 8.94 6.20
N PRO A 120 10.59 8.20 7.11
CA PRO A 120 12.03 7.96 7.06
C PRO A 120 12.46 7.11 5.87
N VAL A 121 11.54 6.35 5.29
CA VAL A 121 11.80 5.43 4.18
C VAL A 121 10.83 5.70 3.03
N GLU A 122 11.36 5.72 1.81
CA GLU A 122 10.57 5.68 0.58
C GLU A 122 10.91 4.45 -0.25
N PHE A 123 9.89 3.69 -0.65
CA PHE A 123 10.01 2.63 -1.64
C PHE A 123 9.65 3.19 -3.01
N LEU A 124 10.67 3.35 -3.86
CA LEU A 124 10.51 3.91 -5.20
C LEU A 124 10.14 2.79 -6.18
N VAL A 125 8.95 2.91 -6.77
CA VAL A 125 8.41 1.96 -7.75
C VAL A 125 8.09 2.64 -9.08
#